data_AF-A0A2W7TPJ3-F1
#
_entry.id   AF-A0A2W7TPJ3-F1
#
_cell.length_a   1.000
_cell.length_b   1.000
_cell.length_c   1.000
_cell.angle_alpha   90.00
_cell.angle_beta   90.00
_cell.angle_gamma   90.00
#
_symmetry.space_group_name_H-M   'P 1'
#
loop_
_entity.id
_entity.type
_entity.pdbx_description
1 polymer ?
#
loop_
_entity_poly.entity_id
_entity_poly.type
_entity_poly.pdbx_seq_one_letter_code
_entity_poly.pdbx_strand_id
1 'polypeptide(L)'
;MKKKLIITAILFGTFTFVNAQSMGDITKATNTASKTAAAASATSFDIASISNQVMGILSPKLKLTDAQKPAVNSLVNEMLNKKKKLLPTMATNKAGYTSKMTANRESFIAKMKKTVSKEQFTTLTALLPKSAASVASPLVQMLY
;
A
#
# COMPACT_ATOMS: atom_id res chain seq x y z
N MET A 1 -47.52 43.68 -34.81
CA MET A 1 -47.09 44.43 -33.61
C MET A 1 -45.71 43.95 -33.17
N LYS A 2 -44.90 44.89 -32.68
CA LYS A 2 -43.64 44.78 -31.94
C LYS A 2 -42.36 44.50 -32.74
N LYS A 3 -41.37 45.33 -32.41
CA LYS A 3 -40.18 45.70 -33.15
C LYS A 3 -38.96 44.94 -32.60
N LYS A 4 -37.92 44.90 -33.45
CA LYS A 4 -36.58 44.35 -33.29
C LYS A 4 -35.92 44.68 -31.93
N LEU A 5 -35.03 43.80 -31.46
CA LEU A 5 -33.69 44.18 -30.99
C LEU A 5 -32.76 42.97 -30.87
N ILE A 6 -31.60 43.09 -31.51
CA ILE A 6 -30.45 42.18 -31.52
C ILE A 6 -29.53 42.60 -30.37
N ILE A 7 -29.04 41.67 -29.56
CA ILE A 7 -27.84 41.89 -28.73
C ILE A 7 -26.96 40.63 -28.78
N THR A 8 -25.90 40.74 -29.57
CA THR A 8 -24.70 39.90 -29.54
C THR A 8 -23.78 40.42 -28.42
N ALA A 9 -23.34 39.55 -27.52
CA ALA A 9 -22.22 39.84 -26.63
C ALA A 9 -21.17 38.73 -26.78
N ILE A 10 -20.16 39.04 -27.59
CA ILE A 10 -18.89 38.32 -27.68
C ILE A 10 -18.06 38.76 -26.48
N LEU A 11 -17.61 37.82 -25.65
CA LEU A 11 -16.52 38.08 -24.70
C LEU A 11 -15.42 37.03 -24.92
N PHE A 12 -14.53 37.36 -25.85
CA PHE A 12 -13.21 36.73 -25.96
C PHE A 12 -12.35 37.22 -24.79
N GLY A 13 -12.19 36.36 -23.78
CA GLY A 13 -11.16 36.55 -22.76
C GLY A 13 -9.81 36.14 -23.31
N THR A 14 -8.99 37.12 -23.70
CA THR A 14 -7.56 36.92 -23.98
C THR A 14 -6.80 36.88 -22.65
N PHE A 15 -6.22 35.72 -22.30
CA PHE A 15 -5.24 35.64 -21.22
C PHE A 15 -3.88 36.05 -21.78
N THR A 16 -3.38 37.22 -21.36
CA THR A 16 -1.99 37.61 -21.51
C THR A 16 -1.19 37.08 -20.32
N PHE A 17 -0.19 36.24 -20.57
CA PHE A 17 0.79 35.87 -19.55
C PHE A 17 1.87 36.94 -19.48
N VAL A 18 1.80 37.81 -18.48
CA VAL A 18 2.94 38.62 -18.03
C VAL A 18 3.80 37.74 -17.13
N ASN A 19 5.05 37.50 -17.55
CA ASN A 19 6.11 37.00 -16.66
C ASN A 19 6.84 38.23 -16.11
N ALA A 20 6.52 38.62 -14.88
CA ALA A 20 7.22 39.67 -14.16
C ALA A 20 8.11 39.05 -13.09
N GLN A 21 9.38 39.43 -13.15
CA GLN A 21 10.51 38.97 -12.34
C GLN A 21 10.40 39.45 -10.88
N SER A 22 11.00 38.70 -9.95
CA SER A 22 12.22 39.14 -9.24
C SER A 22 12.37 38.45 -7.89
N MET A 23 13.62 38.12 -7.61
CA MET A 23 14.13 37.52 -6.38
C MET A 23 13.85 38.39 -5.15
N GLY A 24 13.60 37.76 -4.01
CA GLY A 24 13.62 38.45 -2.71
C GLY A 24 12.88 37.69 -1.62
N ASP A 25 13.67 37.07 -0.74
CA ASP A 25 13.32 36.60 0.59
C ASP A 25 12.51 35.30 0.78
N ILE A 26 13.24 34.39 1.42
CA ILE A 26 12.86 33.12 2.02
C ILE A 26 11.86 33.41 3.15
N THR A 27 10.69 32.77 3.16
CA THR A 27 10.14 32.05 4.34
C THR A 27 8.74 31.49 4.00
N LYS A 28 8.65 30.15 3.97
CA LYS A 28 7.47 29.36 4.35
C LYS A 28 6.18 29.58 3.54
N ALA A 29 6.03 28.85 2.43
CA ALA A 29 4.76 28.21 2.05
C ALA A 29 4.91 27.39 0.76
N THR A 30 4.51 26.11 0.84
CA THR A 30 3.79 25.43 -0.25
C THR A 30 4.58 25.14 -1.54
N ASN A 31 5.49 24.17 -1.47
CA ASN A 31 5.94 23.44 -2.66
C ASN A 31 4.86 22.42 -3.08
N THR A 32 3.76 22.92 -3.62
CA THR A 32 2.71 22.13 -4.28
C THR A 32 2.79 22.39 -5.79
N ALA A 33 3.87 21.96 -6.44
CA ALA A 33 3.94 21.89 -7.91
C ALA A 33 5.23 21.18 -8.36
N SER A 34 5.34 19.86 -8.13
CA SER A 34 6.11 18.90 -8.95
C SER A 34 6.12 17.51 -8.30
N LYS A 35 4.95 16.87 -8.19
CA LYS A 35 4.88 15.40 -8.09
C LYS A 35 3.51 14.85 -8.51
N THR A 36 2.86 15.49 -9.48
CA THR A 36 1.66 14.96 -10.16
C THR A 36 2.04 13.98 -11.27
N ALA A 37 2.88 13.01 -10.91
CA ALA A 37 3.23 11.82 -11.71
C ALA A 37 3.47 10.59 -10.81
N ALA A 38 2.90 10.59 -9.59
CA ALA A 38 2.92 9.44 -8.68
C ALA A 38 1.50 8.98 -8.30
N ALA A 39 0.48 9.42 -9.04
CA ALA A 39 -0.85 8.85 -8.96
C ALA A 39 -0.88 7.56 -9.80
N ALA A 40 -1.24 6.46 -9.16
CA ALA A 40 -1.43 5.13 -9.74
C ALA A 40 -0.16 4.37 -10.15
N SER A 41 0.80 4.25 -9.24
CA SER A 41 1.35 2.90 -9.07
C SER A 41 0.17 2.02 -8.63
N ALA A 42 -0.38 1.22 -9.54
CA ALA A 42 -0.75 -0.12 -9.11
C ALA A 42 0.50 -0.63 -8.41
N THR A 43 0.50 -0.64 -7.08
CA THR A 43 1.67 -1.01 -6.28
C THR A 43 2.04 -2.40 -6.78
N SER A 44 3.05 -2.47 -7.65
CA SER A 44 3.50 -3.74 -8.19
C SER A 44 3.75 -4.60 -6.98
N PHE A 45 3.08 -5.75 -6.89
CA PHE A 45 3.19 -6.62 -5.75
C PHE A 45 4.61 -7.22 -5.74
N ASP A 46 5.53 -6.46 -5.17
CA ASP A 46 6.94 -6.76 -5.08
C ASP A 46 7.20 -7.54 -3.80
N ILE A 47 7.39 -8.83 -3.99
CA ILE A 47 7.63 -9.77 -2.91
C ILE A 47 8.89 -9.40 -2.13
N ALA A 48 9.96 -8.98 -2.82
CA ALA A 48 11.24 -8.69 -2.17
C ALA A 48 11.12 -7.47 -1.25
N SER A 49 10.55 -6.37 -1.77
CA SER A 49 10.32 -5.17 -0.96
C SER A 49 9.39 -5.46 0.23
N ILE A 50 8.23 -6.11 -0.01
CA ILE A 50 7.27 -6.40 1.08
C ILE A 50 7.89 -7.34 2.11
N SER A 51 8.62 -8.37 1.69
CA SER A 51 9.29 -9.30 2.60
C SER A 51 10.31 -8.59 3.48
N ASN A 52 11.13 -7.71 2.91
CA ASN A 52 12.11 -6.93 3.66
C ASN A 52 11.44 -6.02 4.69
N GLN A 53 10.36 -5.34 4.32
CA GLN A 53 9.60 -4.49 5.24
C GLN A 53 8.93 -5.29 6.36
N VAL A 54 8.34 -6.44 6.04
CA VAL A 54 7.75 -7.34 7.04
C VAL A 54 8.81 -7.88 7.99
N MET A 55 9.95 -8.35 7.47
CA MET A 55 11.05 -8.85 8.29
C MET A 55 11.68 -7.74 9.16
N GLY A 56 11.68 -6.50 8.68
CA GLY A 56 12.07 -5.31 9.46
C GLY A 56 11.14 -5.06 10.67
N ILE A 57 9.89 -5.52 10.62
CA ILE A 57 8.95 -5.47 11.74
C ILE A 57 9.09 -6.72 12.63
N LEU A 58 9.03 -7.91 12.03
CA LEU A 58 8.97 -9.17 12.77
C LEU A 58 10.26 -9.45 13.53
N SER A 59 11.43 -9.20 12.93
CA SER A 59 12.72 -9.52 13.56
C SER A 59 12.92 -8.82 14.91
N PRO A 60 12.80 -7.48 15.03
CA PRO A 60 12.95 -6.82 16.32
C PRO A 60 11.78 -7.06 17.26
N LYS A 61 10.53 -7.09 16.77
CA LYS A 61 9.34 -7.21 17.63
C LYS A 61 9.21 -8.60 18.26
N LEU A 62 9.61 -9.64 17.54
CA LEU A 62 9.61 -11.01 18.06
C LEU A 62 10.96 -11.41 18.64
N LYS A 63 11.97 -10.54 18.60
CA LYS A 63 13.34 -10.84 19.02
C LYS A 63 13.84 -12.15 18.39
N LEU A 64 13.69 -12.28 17.06
CA LEU A 64 14.06 -13.49 16.34
C LEU A 64 15.56 -13.75 16.45
N THR A 65 15.92 -14.99 16.78
CA THR A 65 17.33 -15.41 16.79
C THR A 65 17.86 -15.52 15.36
N ASP A 66 19.18 -15.53 15.19
CA ASP A 66 19.80 -15.70 13.86
C ASP A 66 19.44 -17.04 13.21
N ALA A 67 19.19 -18.07 14.01
CA ALA A 67 18.68 -19.35 13.52
C ALA A 67 17.22 -19.28 13.06
N GLN A 68 16.39 -18.41 13.66
CA GLN A 68 14.98 -18.27 13.31
C GLN A 68 14.75 -17.37 12.10
N LYS A 69 15.59 -16.33 11.90
CA LYS A 69 15.41 -15.33 10.83
C LYS A 69 15.25 -15.95 9.43
N PRO A 70 16.09 -16.91 8.98
CA PRO A 70 15.92 -17.53 7.66
C PRO A 70 14.59 -18.28 7.52
N ALA A 71 14.19 -19.01 8.56
CA ALA A 71 12.95 -19.78 8.56
C ALA A 71 11.73 -18.86 8.48
N VAL A 72 11.69 -17.79 9.30
CA VAL A 72 10.59 -16.81 9.27
C VAL A 72 10.56 -16.07 7.93
N ASN A 73 11.71 -15.66 7.39
CA ASN A 73 11.78 -15.02 6.07
C ASN A 73 11.25 -15.94 4.96
N SER A 74 11.56 -17.25 5.03
CA SER A 74 11.01 -18.23 4.08
C SER A 74 9.49 -18.31 4.17
N LEU A 75 8.92 -18.28 5.38
CA LEU A 75 7.46 -18.31 5.57
C LEU A 75 6.77 -17.04 5.05
N VAL A 76 7.38 -15.87 5.26
CA VAL A 76 6.91 -14.59 4.70
C VAL A 76 6.92 -14.64 3.17
N ASN A 77 8.02 -15.09 2.56
CA ASN A 77 8.13 -15.23 1.12
C ASN A 77 7.12 -16.25 0.55
N GLU A 78 6.90 -17.37 1.24
CA GLU A 78 5.89 -18.37 0.83
C GLU A 78 4.48 -17.76 0.81
N MET A 79 4.08 -17.05 1.88
CA MET A 79 2.79 -16.36 2.00
C MET A 79 2.60 -15.37 0.86
N LEU A 80 3.61 -14.52 0.60
CA LEU A 80 3.59 -13.50 -0.46
C LEU A 80 3.53 -14.13 -1.86
N ASN A 81 4.33 -15.16 -2.13
CA ASN A 81 4.29 -15.87 -3.42
C ASN A 81 2.93 -16.49 -3.69
N LYS A 82 2.32 -17.13 -2.68
CA LYS A 82 0.96 -17.65 -2.79
C LYS A 82 -0.04 -16.53 -3.06
N LYS A 83 0.03 -15.41 -2.33
CA LYS A 83 -0.82 -14.24 -2.58
C LYS A 83 -0.67 -13.72 -4.01
N LYS A 84 0.56 -13.56 -4.51
CA LYS A 84 0.82 -13.12 -5.90
C LYS A 84 0.09 -13.99 -6.93
N LYS A 85 0.09 -15.31 -6.74
CA LYS A 85 -0.63 -16.26 -7.60
C LYS A 85 -2.15 -16.15 -7.49
N LEU A 86 -2.67 -15.67 -6.37
CA LEU A 86 -4.11 -15.47 -6.13
C LEU A 86 -4.62 -14.11 -6.62
N LEU A 87 -3.78 -13.08 -6.70
CA LEU A 87 -4.20 -11.72 -7.08
C LEU A 87 -5.07 -11.65 -8.36
N PRO A 88 -4.79 -12.39 -9.44
CA PRO A 88 -5.63 -12.36 -10.63
C PRO A 88 -7.08 -12.80 -10.39
N THR A 89 -7.30 -13.69 -9.42
CA THR A 89 -8.66 -14.18 -9.10
C THR A 89 -9.46 -13.16 -8.32
N MET A 90 -8.86 -12.09 -7.81
CA MET A 90 -9.59 -11.03 -7.09
C MET A 90 -10.60 -10.32 -7.99
N ALA A 91 -10.28 -10.17 -9.29
CA ALA A 91 -11.16 -9.55 -10.26
C ALA A 91 -12.25 -10.49 -10.80
N THR A 92 -11.96 -11.79 -10.91
CA THR A 92 -12.83 -12.77 -11.59
C THR A 92 -13.61 -13.67 -10.64
N ASN A 93 -13.12 -13.90 -9.42
CA ASN A 93 -13.75 -14.74 -8.41
C ASN A 93 -13.39 -14.25 -7.00
N LYS A 94 -14.06 -13.19 -6.55
CA LYS A 94 -13.80 -12.55 -5.26
C LYS A 94 -14.01 -13.48 -4.06
N ALA A 95 -15.02 -14.35 -4.10
CA ALA A 95 -15.29 -15.32 -3.04
C ALA A 95 -14.16 -16.36 -2.95
N GLY A 96 -13.74 -16.91 -4.09
CA GLY A 96 -12.62 -17.84 -4.18
C GLY A 96 -11.29 -17.21 -3.76
N TYR A 97 -11.02 -15.96 -4.18
CA TYR A 97 -9.88 -15.19 -3.68
C TYR A 97 -9.89 -15.08 -2.15
N THR A 98 -11.02 -14.66 -1.59
CA THR A 98 -11.17 -14.47 -0.14
C THR A 98 -10.94 -15.76 0.63
N SER A 99 -11.56 -16.87 0.19
CA SER A 99 -11.39 -18.19 0.80
C SER A 99 -9.93 -18.65 0.75
N LYS A 100 -9.28 -18.59 -0.43
CA LYS A 100 -7.88 -19.00 -0.59
C LYS A 100 -6.91 -18.11 0.18
N MET A 101 -7.18 -16.81 0.28
CA MET A 101 -6.37 -15.89 1.09
C MET A 101 -6.52 -16.16 2.58
N THR A 102 -7.73 -16.51 3.07
CA THR A 102 -7.92 -16.96 4.45
C THR A 102 -7.10 -18.22 4.74
N ALA A 103 -7.21 -19.26 3.89
CA ALA A 103 -6.42 -20.47 4.04
C ALA A 103 -4.91 -20.21 3.99
N ASN A 104 -4.46 -19.27 3.15
CA ASN A 104 -3.05 -18.87 3.07
C ASN A 104 -2.57 -18.22 4.38
N ARG A 105 -3.36 -17.30 4.96
CA ARG A 105 -3.07 -16.67 6.26
C ARG A 105 -3.02 -17.71 7.39
N GLU A 106 -3.98 -18.61 7.46
CA GLU A 106 -4.05 -19.66 8.48
C GLU A 106 -2.84 -20.60 8.38
N SER A 107 -2.45 -20.97 7.16
CA SER A 107 -1.24 -21.76 6.91
C SER A 107 0.03 -21.06 7.41
N PHE A 108 0.18 -19.76 7.12
CA PHE A 108 1.29 -18.95 7.63
C PHE A 108 1.32 -18.94 9.16
N ILE A 109 0.19 -18.67 9.82
CA ILE A 109 0.10 -18.63 11.30
C ILE A 109 0.44 -19.99 11.91
N ALA A 110 -0.09 -21.08 11.35
CA ALA A 110 0.16 -22.43 11.83
C ALA A 110 1.64 -22.82 11.70
N LYS A 111 2.31 -22.43 10.61
CA LYS A 111 3.75 -22.65 10.41
C LYS A 111 4.58 -21.80 11.36
N MET A 112 4.25 -20.51 11.52
CA MET A 112 4.92 -19.63 12.47
C MET A 112 4.87 -20.20 13.90
N LYS A 113 3.73 -20.73 14.34
CA LYS A 113 3.58 -21.38 15.67
C LYS A 113 4.59 -22.51 15.91
N LYS A 114 5.01 -23.21 14.86
CA LYS A 114 6.01 -24.31 14.93
C LYS A 114 7.44 -23.82 14.83
N THR A 115 7.66 -22.60 14.31
CA THR A 115 8.99 -22.03 14.04
C THR A 115 9.49 -21.13 15.17
N VAL A 116 8.59 -20.43 15.87
CA VAL A 116 8.94 -19.50 16.95
C VAL A 116 8.52 -20.05 18.32
N SER A 117 9.05 -19.49 19.41
CA SER A 117 8.65 -19.87 20.77
C SER A 117 7.19 -19.51 21.06
N LYS A 118 6.63 -20.05 22.15
CA LYS A 118 5.26 -19.73 22.59
C LYS A 118 5.08 -18.23 22.86
N GLU A 119 6.05 -17.61 23.51
CA GLU A 119 6.05 -16.18 23.84
C GLU A 119 6.10 -15.34 22.56
N GLN A 120 7.02 -15.68 21.64
CA GLN A 120 7.13 -15.02 20.34
C GLN A 120 5.84 -15.19 19.52
N PHE A 121 5.19 -16.34 19.59
CA PHE A 121 3.92 -16.57 18.91
C PHE A 121 2.79 -15.72 19.50
N THR A 122 2.69 -15.61 20.83
CA THR A 122 1.75 -14.70 21.48
C THR A 122 1.98 -13.26 21.01
N THR A 123 3.23 -12.79 21.01
CA THR A 123 3.57 -11.46 20.51
C THR A 123 3.20 -11.29 19.03
N LEU A 124 3.47 -12.29 18.19
CA LEU A 124 3.08 -12.29 16.78
C LEU A 124 1.56 -12.10 16.65
N THR A 125 0.75 -12.89 17.34
CA THR A 125 -0.72 -12.81 17.25
C THR A 125 -1.28 -11.46 17.68
N ALA A 126 -0.64 -10.78 18.63
CA ALA A 126 -0.99 -9.42 19.04
C ALA A 126 -0.59 -8.38 17.98
N LEU A 127 0.47 -8.64 17.21
CA LEU A 127 0.95 -7.78 16.13
C LEU A 127 0.15 -7.89 14.84
N LEU A 128 -0.53 -9.03 14.62
CA LEU A 128 -1.23 -9.28 13.35
C LEU A 128 -2.45 -8.35 13.21
N PRO A 129 -2.65 -7.74 12.03
CA PRO A 129 -3.86 -6.99 11.73
C PRO A 129 -5.09 -7.89 11.79
N LYS A 130 -6.19 -7.37 12.31
CA LYS A 130 -7.45 -8.11 12.48
C LYS A 130 -8.28 -8.18 11.20
N SER A 131 -8.07 -7.23 10.29
CA SER A 131 -8.82 -7.13 9.03
C SER A 131 -8.05 -6.32 7.99
N ALA A 132 -8.49 -6.40 6.73
CA ALA A 132 -7.98 -5.60 5.62
C ALA A 132 -8.17 -4.08 5.81
N ALA A 133 -9.11 -3.67 6.68
CA ALA A 133 -9.39 -2.27 6.99
C ALA A 133 -8.47 -1.71 8.11
N SER A 134 -7.57 -2.52 8.66
CA SER A 134 -6.58 -2.06 9.64
C SER A 134 -5.66 -1.01 9.02
N VAL A 135 -5.04 -0.17 9.85
CA VAL A 135 -4.07 0.85 9.40
C VAL A 135 -3.04 0.23 8.47
N ALA A 136 -2.84 0.88 7.32
CA ALA A 136 -1.95 0.40 6.27
C ALA A 136 -0.55 0.12 6.83
N SER A 137 -0.07 -1.09 6.61
CA SER A 137 1.23 -1.56 7.08
C SER A 137 1.73 -2.70 6.19
N PRO A 138 3.04 -3.01 6.23
CA PRO A 138 3.58 -4.18 5.52
C PRO A 138 2.88 -5.48 5.92
N LEU A 139 2.44 -5.61 7.19
CA LEU A 139 1.69 -6.78 7.66
C LEU A 139 0.28 -6.85 7.05
N VAL A 140 -0.42 -5.72 6.91
CA VAL A 140 -1.70 -5.68 6.19
C VAL A 140 -1.48 -6.05 4.72
N GLN A 141 -0.48 -5.46 4.07
CA GLN A 141 -0.16 -5.73 2.66
C GLN A 141 0.25 -7.19 2.41
N MET A 142 0.88 -7.86 3.37
CA MET A 142 1.19 -9.29 3.29
C MET A 142 -0.07 -10.15 3.45
N LEU A 143 -0.92 -9.83 4.42
CA LEU A 143 -2.00 -10.72 4.87
C LEU A 143 -3.33 -10.51 4.12
N TYR A 144 -3.59 -9.30 3.60
CA TYR A 144 -4.87 -8.89 3.01
C TYR A 144 -4.67 -8.25 1.66
#